data_AF-A0A929YYV1-F1
#
_entry.id   AF-A0A929YYV1-F1
#
_cell.length_a   1.000
_cell.length_b   1.000
_cell.length_c   1.000
_cell.angle_alpha   90.00
_cell.angle_beta   90.00
_cell.angle_gamma   90.00
#
_symmetry.space_group_name_H-M   'P 1'
#
loop_
_entity.id
_entity.type
_entity.pdbx_description
1 polymer ?
#
loop_
_entity_poly.entity_id
_entity_poly.type
_entity_poly.pdbx_seq_one_letter_code
_entity_poly.pdbx_strand_id
1 'polypeptide(L)'
;MKRWLGLGLLTVYLWGASLGSSMAQGLAPTYSSLAYQLGAVSVEVGKDGPADRPKLPHLRLGTDDGLRISFDLLDQPQTHLSYRISQLDRQGKPTGRPAITYLTSFADGRLDPPVPSRGVIRSYDHYTLELPTLAKQLKESGGYQLEIYTPDEPEASVLLVPFFVSEEVGLGVVPALATSLLGSDALTSQQVDIRLLLSASLDIRSQDLHPVVVQNARLDNAVILTSPSYASLTEMRYETDRGARFEGGNTYLKLEHLTDEAQGLGVETCLQTDSGTLLRLLPLRQPGALLFRPDPAHQGIQRLRSLDTEDVATEGEYHLVDFRLMMPWTDEGEVFLAGEAFRYLPEVKRLLKYDSSIGGYRTTLPLKSGYQEYQYLLRPHGRISLRSAPTVGSHYQTTNYYTVLVYLRGARDMHDRLIAYQAL
;
A
#
# COMPACT_ATOMS: atom_id res chain seq x y z
N MET A 1 -13.41 -64.34 36.46
CA MET A 1 -13.19 -63.44 37.61
C MET A 1 -12.52 -62.16 37.12
N LYS A 2 -13.17 -60.99 37.33
CA LYS A 2 -12.60 -59.64 37.59
C LYS A 2 -11.29 -59.28 36.85
N ARG A 3 -11.19 -58.25 35.99
CA ARG A 3 -11.46 -56.82 36.26
C ARG A 3 -11.33 -55.97 34.98
N TRP A 4 -11.99 -54.81 35.07
CA TRP A 4 -12.19 -53.71 34.12
C TRP A 4 -11.07 -52.64 34.11
N LEU A 5 -11.23 -51.68 33.18
CA LEU A 5 -10.73 -50.28 33.10
C LEU A 5 -9.39 -50.08 32.38
N GLY A 6 -9.23 -49.18 31.42
CA GLY A 6 -10.13 -48.21 30.78
C GLY A 6 -9.29 -47.31 29.86
N LEU A 7 -9.66 -47.19 28.58
CA LEU A 7 -9.04 -46.25 27.65
C LEU A 7 -9.65 -44.85 27.89
N GLY A 8 -8.86 -43.95 28.48
CA GLY A 8 -9.20 -42.55 28.55
C GLY A 8 -8.97 -41.88 27.20
N LEU A 9 -10.04 -41.42 26.56
CA LEU A 9 -9.97 -40.42 25.49
C LEU A 9 -9.38 -39.13 26.07
N LEU A 10 -8.21 -38.74 25.61
CA LEU A 10 -7.66 -37.41 25.88
C LEU A 10 -8.24 -36.43 24.85
N THR A 11 -9.46 -35.97 25.10
CA THR A 11 -10.05 -34.85 24.36
C THR A 11 -9.41 -33.56 24.88
N VAL A 12 -8.38 -33.07 24.19
CA VAL A 12 -7.78 -31.77 24.51
C VAL A 12 -8.73 -30.68 24.01
N TYR A 13 -9.57 -30.16 24.92
CA TYR A 13 -10.23 -28.88 24.74
C TYR A 13 -9.18 -27.77 24.92
N LEU A 14 -8.60 -27.30 23.81
CA LEU A 14 -7.90 -26.00 23.78
C LEU A 14 -8.96 -24.89 23.69
N TRP A 15 -9.56 -24.53 24.82
CA TRP A 15 -10.15 -23.21 24.99
C TRP A 15 -9.05 -22.28 25.53
N GLY A 16 -8.16 -21.85 24.63
CA GLY A 16 -7.37 -20.66 24.83
C GLY A 16 -8.17 -19.48 24.31
N ALA A 17 -8.89 -18.78 25.18
CA ALA A 17 -9.29 -17.42 24.87
C ALA A 17 -8.01 -16.59 24.78
N SER A 18 -7.46 -16.45 23.57
CA SER A 18 -6.40 -15.48 23.34
C SER A 18 -6.99 -14.11 23.66
N LEU A 19 -6.43 -13.43 24.66
CA LEU A 19 -6.51 -11.98 24.77
C LEU A 19 -5.94 -11.43 23.47
N GLY A 20 -6.82 -11.24 22.49
CA GLY A 20 -6.45 -11.00 21.10
C GLY A 20 -6.01 -9.56 20.94
N SER A 21 -4.70 -9.35 20.93
CA SER A 21 -4.14 -8.09 20.44
C SER A 21 -4.42 -7.96 18.94
N SER A 22 -4.97 -6.82 18.52
CA SER A 22 -5.18 -6.47 17.11
C SER A 22 -3.84 -6.08 16.47
N MET A 23 -3.10 -7.10 16.06
CA MET A 23 -1.84 -6.97 15.33
C MET A 23 -2.10 -6.81 13.82
N ALA A 24 -1.15 -6.19 13.11
CA ALA A 24 -1.16 -6.09 11.65
C ALA A 24 -1.26 -7.46 10.97
N GLN A 25 -2.32 -7.65 10.18
CA GLN A 25 -2.57 -8.88 9.43
C GLN A 25 -2.34 -8.67 7.92
N GLY A 26 -2.42 -7.42 7.45
CA GLY A 26 -2.28 -7.06 6.04
C GLY A 26 -3.51 -7.39 5.21
N LEU A 27 -3.78 -6.58 4.21
CA LEU A 27 -4.62 -6.96 3.08
C LEU A 27 -3.71 -7.56 2.02
N ALA A 28 -4.16 -8.57 1.29
CA ALA A 28 -3.37 -9.18 0.22
C ALA A 28 -3.06 -8.11 -0.84
N PRO A 29 -1.81 -7.65 -0.99
CA PRO A 29 -1.48 -6.71 -2.04
C PRO A 29 -1.55 -7.46 -3.39
N THR A 30 -2.30 -6.91 -4.32
CA THR A 30 -2.35 -7.38 -5.70
C THR A 30 -1.24 -6.72 -6.50
N TYR A 31 -0.52 -7.52 -7.29
CA TYR A 31 0.60 -7.05 -8.10
C TYR A 31 0.37 -7.32 -9.58
N SER A 32 0.96 -6.46 -10.39
CA SER A 32 1.04 -6.59 -11.83
C SER A 32 1.82 -7.83 -12.26
N SER A 33 1.54 -8.32 -13.47
CA SER A 33 2.25 -9.44 -14.08
C SER A 33 3.70 -9.09 -14.42
N LEU A 34 4.55 -10.13 -14.47
CA LEU A 34 5.94 -10.02 -14.94
C LEU A 34 6.07 -9.93 -16.46
N ALA A 35 4.99 -10.17 -17.19
CA ALA A 35 4.95 -10.06 -18.64
C ALA A 35 5.22 -8.63 -19.14
N TYR A 36 4.99 -7.63 -18.28
CA TYR A 36 5.10 -6.21 -18.64
C TYR A 36 6.22 -5.52 -17.88
N GLN A 37 6.99 -4.66 -18.56
CA GLN A 37 7.97 -3.80 -17.92
C GLN A 37 7.28 -2.51 -17.46
N LEU A 38 6.49 -2.62 -16.39
CA LEU A 38 5.82 -1.48 -15.78
C LEU A 38 6.84 -0.51 -15.16
N GLY A 39 6.69 0.77 -15.49
CA GLY A 39 7.50 1.88 -14.99
C GLY A 39 6.85 2.62 -13.83
N ALA A 40 7.10 3.93 -13.79
CA ALA A 40 6.46 4.85 -12.87
C ALA A 40 4.94 4.79 -13.02
N VAL A 41 4.24 4.84 -11.88
CA VAL A 41 2.78 4.86 -11.81
C VAL A 41 2.37 6.00 -10.89
N SER A 42 1.38 6.78 -11.30
CA SER A 42 0.78 7.85 -10.50
C SER A 42 -0.74 7.66 -10.52
N VAL A 43 -1.35 7.78 -9.34
CA VAL A 43 -2.80 7.63 -9.17
C VAL A 43 -3.29 8.85 -8.42
N GLU A 44 -4.14 9.63 -9.07
CA GLU A 44 -4.70 10.87 -8.55
C GLU A 44 -6.21 10.76 -8.43
N VAL A 45 -6.76 11.40 -7.39
CA VAL A 45 -8.21 11.53 -7.19
C VAL A 45 -8.62 12.97 -7.52
N GLY A 46 -9.58 13.14 -8.43
CA GLY A 46 -10.16 14.43 -8.75
C GLY A 46 -9.16 15.45 -9.29
N LYS A 47 -9.23 16.69 -8.79
CA LYS A 47 -8.29 17.79 -9.10
C LYS A 47 -7.45 18.16 -7.88
N ASP A 48 -7.21 17.19 -7.00
CA ASP A 48 -6.44 17.46 -5.80
C ASP A 48 -5.03 17.94 -6.21
N GLY A 49 -4.58 19.00 -5.54
CA GLY A 49 -3.23 19.52 -5.74
C GLY A 49 -2.16 18.49 -5.38
N PRO A 50 -0.88 18.79 -5.63
CA PRO A 50 0.21 17.85 -5.40
C PRO A 50 0.19 17.32 -3.97
N ALA A 51 0.20 15.99 -3.83
CA ALA A 51 0.13 15.33 -2.54
C ALA A 51 1.36 15.65 -1.68
N ASP A 52 1.14 15.85 -0.39
CA ASP A 52 2.17 16.03 0.63
C ASP A 52 2.69 14.70 1.20
N ARG A 53 1.93 13.62 1.00
CA ARG A 53 2.21 12.23 1.40
C ARG A 53 1.38 11.25 0.55
N PRO A 54 1.76 9.96 0.47
CA PRO A 54 0.92 8.96 -0.17
C PRO A 54 -0.43 8.82 0.55
N LYS A 55 -1.51 8.73 -0.24
CA LYS A 55 -2.88 8.51 0.24
C LYS A 55 -3.47 7.27 -0.44
N LEU A 56 -4.51 6.70 0.17
CA LEU A 56 -5.33 5.71 -0.51
C LEU A 56 -6.22 6.43 -1.53
N PRO A 57 -6.36 5.93 -2.77
CA PRO A 57 -7.32 6.50 -3.72
C PRO A 57 -8.73 6.33 -3.16
N HIS A 58 -9.34 7.42 -2.70
CA HIS A 58 -10.63 7.44 -2.03
C HIS A 58 -11.61 8.35 -2.78
N LEU A 59 -12.80 7.84 -3.04
CA LEU A 59 -13.90 8.54 -3.70
C LEU A 59 -15.11 8.59 -2.76
N ARG A 60 -15.95 9.60 -2.90
CA ARG A 60 -17.23 9.67 -2.19
C ARG A 60 -18.37 9.30 -3.13
N LEU A 61 -19.15 8.29 -2.77
CA LEU A 61 -20.21 7.75 -3.62
C LEU A 61 -21.17 8.86 -4.07
N GLY A 62 -21.45 8.93 -5.37
CA GLY A 62 -22.38 9.91 -5.95
C GLY A 62 -21.84 11.34 -6.13
N THR A 63 -20.60 11.63 -5.75
CA THR A 63 -19.94 12.93 -6.01
C THR A 63 -19.27 12.97 -7.39
N ASP A 64 -18.72 14.11 -7.78
CA ASP A 64 -17.93 14.26 -9.00
C ASP A 64 -16.49 13.71 -8.89
N ASP A 65 -16.15 13.03 -7.78
CA ASP A 65 -14.84 12.42 -7.59
C ASP A 65 -14.57 11.39 -8.71
N GLY A 66 -13.33 11.34 -9.18
CA GLY A 66 -12.87 10.49 -10.28
C GLY A 66 -11.41 10.09 -10.10
N LEU A 67 -10.92 9.22 -10.99
CA LEU A 67 -9.54 8.74 -10.96
C LEU A 67 -8.80 9.17 -12.22
N ARG A 68 -7.55 9.58 -12.04
CA ARG A 68 -6.56 9.68 -13.11
C ARG A 68 -5.40 8.74 -12.79
N ILE A 69 -5.13 7.82 -13.70
CA ILE A 69 -4.05 6.84 -13.58
C ILE A 69 -3.09 7.07 -14.74
N SER A 70 -1.85 7.40 -14.43
CA SER A 70 -0.78 7.58 -15.42
C SER A 70 0.34 6.60 -15.14
N PHE A 71 0.85 5.95 -16.18
CA PHE A 71 1.92 4.96 -16.05
C PHE A 71 2.70 4.79 -17.35
N ASP A 72 3.91 4.28 -17.22
CA ASP A 72 4.78 3.98 -18.36
C ASP A 72 4.91 2.48 -18.59
N LEU A 73 4.96 2.05 -19.85
CA LEU A 73 5.47 0.74 -20.25
C LEU A 73 6.81 0.91 -20.93
N LEU A 74 7.87 0.35 -20.35
CA LEU A 74 9.21 0.41 -20.91
C LEU A 74 9.38 -0.65 -21.98
N ASP A 75 10.08 -0.32 -23.06
CA ASP A 75 10.52 -1.28 -24.09
C ASP A 75 9.36 -2.11 -24.72
N GLN A 76 8.12 -1.61 -24.71
CA GLN A 76 6.91 -2.30 -25.18
C GLN A 76 6.00 -1.37 -26.02
N PRO A 77 6.41 -1.04 -27.26
CA PRO A 77 5.76 0.01 -28.03
C PRO A 77 4.33 -0.34 -28.45
N GLN A 78 3.45 0.64 -28.29
CA GLN A 78 2.07 0.75 -28.75
C GLN A 78 1.15 -0.41 -28.32
N THR A 79 1.38 -0.93 -27.11
CA THR A 79 0.54 -1.97 -26.53
C THR A 79 -0.91 -1.48 -26.41
N HIS A 80 -1.86 -2.21 -26.98
CA HIS A 80 -3.27 -1.90 -26.83
C HIS A 80 -3.77 -2.37 -25.47
N LEU A 81 -4.30 -1.44 -24.68
CA LEU A 81 -4.73 -1.70 -23.32
C LEU A 81 -6.23 -1.50 -23.15
N SER A 82 -6.78 -2.34 -22.31
CA SER A 82 -8.14 -2.23 -21.78
C SER A 82 -8.08 -2.20 -20.26
N TYR A 83 -9.12 -1.68 -19.62
CA TYR A 83 -9.29 -1.76 -18.18
C TYR A 83 -10.59 -2.46 -17.84
N ARG A 84 -10.69 -2.99 -16.62
CA ARG A 84 -11.94 -3.42 -15.99
C ARG A 84 -11.94 -3.14 -14.49
N ILE A 85 -13.13 -2.95 -13.91
CA ILE A 85 -13.31 -2.68 -12.48
C ILE A 85 -13.98 -3.88 -11.80
N SER A 86 -13.40 -4.32 -10.68
CA SER A 86 -13.95 -5.39 -9.83
C SER A 86 -14.14 -4.91 -8.39
N GLN A 87 -15.25 -5.29 -7.75
CA GLN A 87 -15.48 -5.01 -6.33
C GLN A 87 -14.65 -5.96 -5.44
N LEU A 88 -14.06 -5.41 -4.38
CA LEU A 88 -13.30 -6.13 -3.35
C LEU A 88 -14.12 -6.25 -2.05
N ASP A 89 -13.91 -7.33 -1.32
CA ASP A 89 -14.33 -7.42 0.07
C ASP A 89 -13.39 -6.63 1.00
N ARG A 90 -13.72 -6.55 2.29
CA ARG A 90 -12.90 -5.85 3.29
C ARG A 90 -11.53 -6.50 3.54
N GLN A 91 -11.30 -7.73 3.06
CA GLN A 91 -9.98 -8.39 3.07
C GLN A 91 -9.15 -8.08 1.81
N GLY A 92 -9.70 -7.29 0.87
CA GLY A 92 -9.04 -6.92 -0.37
C GLY A 92 -9.17 -7.98 -1.47
N LYS A 93 -10.06 -8.96 -1.32
CA LYS A 93 -10.24 -10.03 -2.32
C LYS A 93 -11.42 -9.70 -3.25
N PRO A 94 -11.31 -9.96 -4.57
CA PRO A 94 -12.44 -9.82 -5.49
C PRO A 94 -13.66 -10.62 -5.04
N THR A 95 -14.84 -9.99 -5.02
CA THR A 95 -16.09 -10.62 -4.56
C THR A 95 -16.67 -11.59 -5.58
N GLY A 96 -16.25 -11.52 -6.85
CA GLY A 96 -16.80 -12.28 -7.97
C GLY A 96 -18.22 -11.87 -8.37
N ARG A 97 -18.75 -10.78 -7.79
CA ARG A 97 -20.09 -10.28 -8.13
C ARG A 97 -20.11 -9.69 -9.56
N PRO A 98 -21.20 -9.88 -10.33
CA PRO A 98 -21.32 -9.29 -11.66
C PRO A 98 -21.30 -7.77 -11.61
N ALA A 99 -20.53 -7.13 -12.49
CA ALA A 99 -20.32 -5.69 -12.43
C ALA A 99 -21.59 -4.83 -12.51
N ILE A 100 -22.63 -5.33 -13.20
CA ILE A 100 -23.94 -4.66 -13.27
C ILE A 100 -24.58 -4.42 -11.89
N THR A 101 -24.18 -5.16 -10.85
CA THR A 101 -24.68 -4.95 -9.48
C THR A 101 -24.14 -3.67 -8.85
N TYR A 102 -22.89 -3.30 -9.14
CA TYR A 102 -22.20 -2.18 -8.51
C TYR A 102 -21.85 -1.03 -9.47
N LEU A 103 -22.01 -1.19 -10.79
CA LEU A 103 -21.79 -0.15 -11.81
C LEU A 103 -23.06 0.14 -12.63
N THR A 104 -23.27 1.40 -12.99
CA THR A 104 -24.38 1.87 -13.84
C THR A 104 -24.10 1.74 -15.33
N SER A 105 -22.84 1.78 -15.73
CA SER A 105 -22.33 1.67 -17.10
C SER A 105 -21.41 0.44 -17.26
N PHE A 106 -20.74 0.32 -18.42
CA PHE A 106 -19.79 -0.75 -18.70
C PHE A 106 -18.65 -0.76 -17.68
N ALA A 107 -18.28 -1.98 -17.26
CA ALA A 107 -17.23 -2.21 -16.28
C ALA A 107 -15.83 -2.15 -16.86
N ASP A 108 -15.74 -2.17 -18.18
CA ASP A 108 -14.54 -2.27 -18.98
C ASP A 108 -14.54 -1.22 -20.09
N GLY A 109 -13.33 -0.81 -20.46
CA GLY A 109 -13.12 0.20 -21.50
C GLY A 109 -11.75 0.06 -22.13
N ARG A 110 -11.57 0.69 -23.30
CA ARG A 110 -10.28 0.75 -23.98
C ARG A 110 -9.54 2.01 -23.53
N LEU A 111 -8.24 1.90 -23.32
CA LEU A 111 -7.39 3.07 -23.10
C LEU A 111 -7.10 3.75 -24.44
N ASP A 112 -6.94 5.07 -24.40
CA ASP A 112 -6.42 5.81 -25.54
C ASP A 112 -4.98 5.34 -25.87
N PRO A 113 -4.55 5.51 -27.13
CA PRO A 113 -3.17 5.22 -27.51
C PRO A 113 -2.17 5.98 -26.63
N PRO A 114 -1.01 5.38 -26.31
CA PRO A 114 -0.01 6.04 -25.49
C PRO A 114 0.65 7.20 -26.23
N VAL A 115 1.30 8.08 -25.45
CA VAL A 115 2.23 9.07 -25.98
C VAL A 115 3.66 8.52 -25.84
N PRO A 116 4.39 8.31 -26.95
CA PRO A 116 5.76 7.82 -26.89
C PRO A 116 6.71 8.83 -26.26
N SER A 117 7.69 8.32 -25.50
CA SER A 117 8.74 9.14 -24.90
C SER A 117 9.60 9.86 -25.95
N ARG A 118 10.16 11.02 -25.59
CA ARG A 118 11.00 11.85 -26.49
C ARG A 118 12.26 12.30 -25.77
N GLY A 119 13.39 12.29 -26.48
CA GLY A 119 14.64 12.83 -25.96
C GLY A 119 15.25 12.06 -24.79
N VAL A 120 14.81 10.82 -24.53
CA VAL A 120 15.28 9.97 -23.43
C VAL A 120 16.17 8.84 -23.93
N ILE A 121 17.12 8.40 -23.11
CA ILE A 121 17.98 7.24 -23.41
C ILE A 121 17.16 5.94 -23.44
N ARG A 122 16.28 5.74 -22.46
CA ARG A 122 15.43 4.55 -22.35
C ARG A 122 14.01 4.85 -22.79
N SER A 123 13.59 4.27 -23.91
CA SER A 123 12.27 4.48 -24.48
C SER A 123 11.15 3.84 -23.66
N TYR A 124 10.02 4.55 -23.59
CA TYR A 124 8.80 4.06 -22.97
C TYR A 124 7.58 4.70 -23.63
N ASP A 125 6.42 4.09 -23.41
CA ASP A 125 5.12 4.62 -23.82
C ASP A 125 4.35 5.06 -22.58
N HIS A 126 3.93 6.33 -22.56
CA HIS A 126 3.18 6.94 -21.47
C HIS A 126 1.68 6.79 -21.70
N TYR A 127 1.00 6.13 -20.78
CA TYR A 127 -0.45 5.95 -20.79
C TYR A 127 -1.10 6.84 -19.73
N THR A 128 -2.27 7.36 -20.06
CA THR A 128 -3.15 8.03 -19.10
C THR A 128 -4.57 7.47 -19.26
N LEU A 129 -5.16 7.06 -18.15
CA LEU A 129 -6.57 6.69 -18.05
C LEU A 129 -7.28 7.72 -17.16
N GLU A 130 -8.24 8.42 -17.72
CA GLU A 130 -9.09 9.36 -17.00
C GLU A 130 -10.51 8.79 -16.87
N LEU A 131 -10.94 8.59 -15.62
CA LEU A 131 -12.30 8.21 -15.27
C LEU A 131 -12.96 9.35 -14.50
N PRO A 132 -13.33 10.44 -15.18
CA PRO A 132 -13.98 11.57 -14.54
C PRO A 132 -15.34 11.11 -13.99
N THR A 133 -15.71 11.59 -12.80
CA THR A 133 -16.99 11.27 -12.15
C THR A 133 -17.23 9.77 -11.93
N LEU A 134 -16.18 8.96 -11.82
CA LEU A 134 -16.28 7.52 -11.54
C LEU A 134 -17.20 7.22 -10.34
N ALA A 135 -17.20 8.09 -9.33
CA ALA A 135 -18.04 7.95 -8.16
C ALA A 135 -19.55 8.01 -8.44
N LYS A 136 -20.01 8.69 -9.52
CA LYS A 136 -21.42 8.67 -9.98
C LYS A 136 -21.79 7.42 -10.74
N GLN A 137 -20.80 6.72 -11.28
CA GLN A 137 -21.03 5.49 -12.04
C GLN A 137 -21.18 4.28 -11.11
N LEU A 138 -20.74 4.41 -9.86
CA LEU A 138 -20.87 3.38 -8.83
C LEU A 138 -22.23 3.45 -8.14
N LYS A 139 -22.85 2.28 -7.96
CA LYS A 139 -24.13 2.09 -7.24
C LYS A 139 -23.93 1.75 -5.77
N GLU A 140 -22.77 1.19 -5.44
CA GLU A 140 -22.46 0.61 -4.14
C GLU A 140 -21.12 1.15 -3.62
N SER A 141 -20.97 1.25 -2.31
CA SER A 141 -19.71 1.59 -1.65
C SER A 141 -18.85 0.35 -1.43
N GLY A 142 -17.61 0.54 -0.97
CA GLY A 142 -16.70 -0.54 -0.64
C GLY A 142 -15.30 -0.37 -1.21
N GLY A 143 -14.54 -1.47 -1.20
CA GLY A 143 -13.26 -1.56 -1.91
C GLY A 143 -13.47 -1.97 -3.37
N TYR A 144 -12.61 -1.47 -4.25
CA TYR A 144 -12.60 -1.78 -5.67
C TYR A 144 -11.16 -1.95 -6.17
N GLN A 145 -11.01 -2.65 -7.28
CA GLN A 145 -9.75 -2.78 -8.01
C GLN A 145 -9.99 -2.45 -9.47
N LEU A 146 -9.20 -1.50 -9.99
CA LEU A 146 -9.07 -1.26 -11.42
C LEU A 146 -7.91 -2.10 -11.94
N GLU A 147 -8.19 -2.96 -12.90
CA GLU A 147 -7.21 -3.78 -13.59
C GLU A 147 -7.03 -3.26 -15.02
N ILE A 148 -5.78 -3.01 -15.41
CA ILE A 148 -5.39 -2.73 -16.79
C ILE A 148 -4.73 -3.99 -17.34
N TYR A 149 -5.11 -4.39 -18.55
CA TYR A 149 -4.68 -5.63 -19.19
C TYR A 149 -4.63 -5.47 -20.72
N THR A 150 -4.03 -6.43 -21.41
CA THR A 150 -4.11 -6.53 -22.88
C THR A 150 -5.25 -7.46 -23.27
N PRO A 151 -6.10 -7.11 -24.25
CA PRO A 151 -7.17 -8.01 -24.71
C PRO A 151 -6.68 -9.37 -25.21
N ASP A 152 -5.42 -9.45 -25.67
CA ASP A 152 -4.78 -10.69 -26.13
C ASP A 152 -4.36 -11.61 -24.98
N GLU A 153 -4.03 -11.05 -23.80
CA GLU A 153 -3.64 -11.80 -22.59
C GLU A 153 -4.43 -11.31 -21.35
N PRO A 154 -5.76 -11.53 -21.28
CA PRO A 154 -6.62 -10.95 -20.26
C PRO A 154 -6.40 -11.50 -18.85
N GLU A 155 -5.62 -12.57 -18.69
CA GLU A 155 -5.25 -13.15 -17.39
C GLU A 155 -3.93 -12.55 -16.84
N ALA A 156 -3.18 -11.82 -17.67
CA ALA A 156 -1.92 -11.19 -17.31
C ALA A 156 -2.12 -9.68 -17.12
N SER A 157 -2.49 -9.27 -15.91
CA SER A 157 -2.70 -7.86 -15.59
C SER A 157 -1.42 -7.04 -15.78
N VAL A 158 -1.52 -5.92 -16.50
CA VAL A 158 -0.43 -4.94 -16.69
C VAL A 158 -0.28 -4.06 -15.45
N LEU A 159 -1.40 -3.63 -14.87
CA LEU A 159 -1.44 -2.79 -13.68
C LEU A 159 -2.70 -3.07 -12.86
N LEU A 160 -2.54 -3.16 -11.54
CA LEU A 160 -3.64 -3.32 -10.58
C LEU A 160 -3.66 -2.13 -9.61
N VAL A 161 -4.75 -1.37 -9.59
CA VAL A 161 -4.92 -0.18 -8.73
C VAL A 161 -6.13 -0.37 -7.81
N PRO A 162 -5.93 -0.61 -6.50
CA PRO A 162 -7.02 -0.59 -5.54
C PRO A 162 -7.49 0.86 -5.28
N PHE A 163 -8.79 1.03 -5.12
CA PHE A 163 -9.41 2.29 -4.70
C PHE A 163 -10.64 2.03 -3.82
N PHE A 164 -11.07 3.04 -3.08
CA PHE A 164 -12.08 2.91 -2.02
C PHE A 164 -13.18 3.94 -2.21
N VAL A 165 -14.44 3.55 -2.06
CA VAL A 165 -15.60 4.43 -2.30
C VAL A 165 -16.49 4.44 -1.08
N SER A 166 -16.70 5.59 -0.44
CA SER A 166 -17.47 5.68 0.81
C SER A 166 -18.84 6.37 0.66
N GLU A 167 -19.82 5.97 1.47
CA GLU A 167 -21.16 6.57 1.52
C GLU A 167 -21.26 7.84 2.38
N GLU A 168 -20.31 8.05 3.30
CA GLU A 168 -20.30 9.17 4.27
C GLU A 168 -21.63 9.34 5.03
N VAL A 169 -22.11 8.25 5.64
CA VAL A 169 -23.45 8.19 6.29
C VAL A 169 -23.60 9.03 7.57
N GLY A 170 -22.67 9.96 7.83
CA GLY A 170 -22.65 10.78 9.04
C GLY A 170 -22.13 10.07 10.29
N LEU A 171 -21.39 8.97 10.13
CA LEU A 171 -20.71 8.31 11.25
C LEU A 171 -19.51 9.15 11.71
N GLY A 172 -19.48 9.57 12.98
CA GLY A 172 -18.32 10.26 13.53
C GLY A 172 -17.17 9.29 13.80
N VAL A 173 -16.04 9.43 13.10
CA VAL A 173 -14.84 8.60 13.30
C VAL A 173 -13.76 9.46 13.95
N VAL A 174 -13.36 9.09 15.16
CA VAL A 174 -12.35 9.83 15.94
C VAL A 174 -11.14 8.91 16.19
N PRO A 175 -10.15 8.89 15.29
CA PRO A 175 -8.89 8.21 15.52
C PRO A 175 -7.93 9.05 16.37
N ALA A 176 -7.14 8.41 17.22
CA ALA A 176 -6.09 9.06 17.98
C ALA A 176 -4.90 8.11 18.20
N LEU A 177 -3.69 8.68 18.23
CA LEU A 177 -2.52 7.92 18.70
C LEU A 177 -2.61 7.74 20.21
N ALA A 178 -2.47 6.50 20.67
CA ALA A 178 -2.44 6.18 22.09
C ALA A 178 -1.20 6.83 22.73
N THR A 179 -1.40 7.48 23.88
CA THR A 179 -0.34 8.24 24.57
C THR A 179 0.54 7.38 25.48
N SER A 180 0.15 6.14 25.75
CA SER A 180 0.90 5.22 26.61
C SER A 180 0.75 3.78 26.11
N LEU A 181 1.86 3.25 25.61
CA LEU A 181 2.06 1.82 25.44
C LEU A 181 2.92 1.33 26.61
N LEU A 182 2.60 0.17 27.16
CA LEU A 182 3.36 -0.44 28.26
C LEU A 182 4.31 -1.52 27.73
N GLY A 183 5.44 -1.70 28.41
CA GLY A 183 6.40 -2.77 28.12
C GLY A 183 7.38 -2.46 26.97
N SER A 184 7.96 -3.51 26.40
CA SER A 184 8.98 -3.42 25.33
C SER A 184 8.48 -2.72 24.06
N ASP A 185 7.16 -2.75 23.82
CA ASP A 185 6.53 -2.17 22.64
C ASP A 185 6.44 -0.64 22.71
N ALA A 186 6.58 -0.07 23.91
CA ALA A 186 6.41 1.37 24.13
C ALA A 186 7.38 2.23 23.33
N LEU A 187 8.58 1.71 23.07
CA LEU A 187 9.63 2.42 22.34
C LEU A 187 9.65 2.12 20.84
N THR A 188 8.94 1.08 20.41
CA THR A 188 9.05 0.54 19.05
C THR A 188 7.76 0.58 18.27
N SER A 189 6.61 0.70 18.94
CA SER A 189 5.29 0.57 18.32
C SER A 189 4.50 1.86 18.43
N GLN A 190 3.52 2.00 17.55
CA GLN A 190 2.46 3.00 17.63
C GLN A 190 1.12 2.29 17.66
N GLN A 191 0.17 2.88 18.38
CA GLN A 191 -1.19 2.36 18.47
C GLN A 191 -2.18 3.44 18.11
N VAL A 192 -3.15 3.07 17.28
CA VAL A 192 -4.27 3.92 16.88
C VAL A 192 -5.51 3.41 17.58
N ASP A 193 -6.00 4.23 18.50
CA ASP A 193 -7.28 4.05 19.17
C ASP A 193 -8.39 4.72 18.34
N ILE A 194 -9.55 4.09 18.26
CA ILE A 194 -10.68 4.56 17.44
C ILE A 194 -11.94 4.66 18.29
N ARG A 195 -12.61 5.80 18.22
CA ARG A 195 -13.99 5.96 18.67
C ARG A 195 -14.92 6.19 17.49
N LEU A 196 -15.99 5.42 17.43
CA LEU A 196 -17.07 5.55 16.46
C LEU A 196 -18.29 6.12 17.18
N LEU A 197 -18.71 7.31 16.80
CA LEU A 197 -19.87 8.01 17.35
C LEU A 197 -21.10 7.62 16.52
N LEU A 198 -21.96 6.79 17.11
CA LEU A 198 -23.14 6.26 16.45
C LEU A 198 -24.30 7.22 16.60
N SER A 199 -25.03 7.44 15.49
CA SER A 199 -26.34 8.09 15.55
C SER A 199 -27.45 7.04 15.68
N ALA A 200 -28.51 7.38 16.40
CA ALA A 200 -29.69 6.52 16.54
C ALA A 200 -30.38 6.21 15.20
N SER A 201 -30.11 7.01 14.16
CA SER A 201 -30.66 6.83 12.82
C SER A 201 -30.00 5.71 12.01
N LEU A 202 -28.81 5.23 12.41
CA LEU A 202 -28.03 4.30 11.60
C LEU A 202 -28.31 2.80 11.89
N ASP A 203 -29.02 2.46 12.98
CA ASP A 203 -29.34 1.08 13.41
C ASP A 203 -28.19 0.07 13.18
N ILE A 204 -26.98 0.44 13.60
CA ILE A 204 -25.77 -0.35 13.41
C ILE A 204 -25.51 -1.21 14.65
N ARG A 205 -25.37 -2.52 14.44
CA ARG A 205 -24.90 -3.45 15.47
C ARG A 205 -23.38 -3.51 15.47
N SER A 206 -22.77 -3.63 16.65
CA SER A 206 -21.31 -3.64 16.79
C SER A 206 -20.61 -4.75 16.02
N GLN A 207 -21.22 -5.93 15.96
CA GLN A 207 -20.70 -7.09 15.25
C GLN A 207 -20.67 -6.93 13.71
N ASP A 208 -21.40 -5.95 13.17
CA ASP A 208 -21.48 -5.70 11.73
C ASP A 208 -20.43 -4.66 11.29
N LEU A 209 -19.75 -3.98 12.23
CA LEU A 209 -18.70 -3.00 11.95
C LEU A 209 -17.30 -3.61 11.94
N HIS A 210 -16.53 -3.23 10.92
CA HIS A 210 -15.16 -3.69 10.73
C HIS A 210 -14.27 -2.50 10.35
N PRO A 211 -13.74 -1.76 11.34
CA PRO A 211 -12.72 -0.75 11.09
C PRO A 211 -11.44 -1.40 10.57
N VAL A 212 -10.86 -0.81 9.52
CA VAL A 212 -9.56 -1.18 8.96
C VAL A 212 -8.65 0.03 9.06
N VAL A 213 -7.52 -0.14 9.73
CA VAL A 213 -6.53 0.93 9.93
C VAL A 213 -5.34 0.67 9.02
N VAL A 214 -4.91 1.68 8.29
CA VAL A 214 -3.84 1.61 7.29
C VAL A 214 -2.78 2.66 7.64
N GLN A 215 -1.51 2.24 7.77
CA GLN A 215 -0.38 3.11 8.03
C GLN A 215 0.27 3.54 6.71
N ASN A 216 0.46 4.84 6.47
CA ASN A 216 1.18 5.40 5.31
C ASN A 216 0.70 4.85 3.95
N ALA A 217 -0.61 4.64 3.79
CA ALA A 217 -1.22 4.03 2.60
C ALA A 217 -0.66 2.63 2.24
N ARG A 218 -0.08 1.91 3.20
CA ARG A 218 0.40 0.53 3.04
C ARG A 218 -0.70 -0.47 3.38
N LEU A 219 -1.32 -1.05 2.35
CA LEU A 219 -2.32 -2.10 2.54
C LEU A 219 -1.70 -3.39 3.10
N ASP A 220 -0.41 -3.64 2.85
CA ASP A 220 0.29 -4.84 3.30
C ASP A 220 0.35 -4.99 4.83
N ASN A 221 0.27 -3.90 5.60
CA ASN A 221 0.32 -3.94 7.06
C ASN A 221 -0.99 -3.48 7.73
N ALA A 222 -2.09 -3.40 6.97
CA ALA A 222 -3.38 -3.00 7.52
C ALA A 222 -3.82 -3.87 8.70
N VAL A 223 -4.53 -3.27 9.65
CA VAL A 223 -5.09 -3.92 10.83
C VAL A 223 -6.62 -3.88 10.73
N ILE A 224 -7.26 -5.05 10.68
CA ILE A 224 -8.73 -5.17 10.74
C ILE A 224 -9.15 -5.38 12.19
N LEU A 225 -10.01 -4.52 12.69
CA LEU A 225 -10.57 -4.59 14.05
C LEU A 225 -11.92 -5.32 14.01
N THR A 226 -12.08 -6.31 14.88
CA THR A 226 -13.25 -7.21 14.86
C THR A 226 -14.06 -7.19 16.15
N SER A 227 -13.52 -6.63 17.22
CA SER A 227 -14.19 -6.62 18.52
C SER A 227 -13.85 -5.34 19.28
N PRO A 228 -14.85 -4.51 19.62
CA PRO A 228 -14.61 -3.29 20.37
C PRO A 228 -14.23 -3.59 21.82
N SER A 229 -13.46 -2.70 22.45
CA SER A 229 -13.23 -2.70 23.90
C SER A 229 -14.46 -2.20 24.66
N TYR A 230 -15.31 -1.39 24.02
CA TYR A 230 -16.57 -0.89 24.56
C TYR A 230 -17.60 -0.69 23.46
N ALA A 231 -18.87 -1.04 23.72
CA ALA A 231 -19.98 -0.80 22.81
C ALA A 231 -21.24 -0.36 23.57
N SER A 232 -21.87 0.72 23.10
CA SER A 232 -23.16 1.22 23.54
C SER A 232 -24.02 1.61 22.34
N LEU A 233 -25.22 2.17 22.60
CA LEU A 233 -26.11 2.64 21.55
C LEU A 233 -25.60 3.89 20.81
N THR A 234 -24.67 4.64 21.41
CA THR A 234 -24.19 5.92 20.87
C THR A 234 -22.69 5.92 20.56
N GLU A 235 -21.96 4.88 20.98
CA GLU A 235 -20.51 4.85 20.86
C GLU A 235 -19.95 3.44 20.80
N MET A 236 -18.95 3.23 19.94
CA MET A 236 -18.06 2.08 20.00
C MET A 236 -16.61 2.53 20.11
N ARG A 237 -15.83 1.83 20.93
CA ARG A 237 -14.41 2.12 21.14
C ARG A 237 -13.56 0.91 20.83
N TYR A 238 -12.44 1.16 20.17
CA TYR A 238 -11.36 0.21 19.92
C TYR A 238 -10.08 0.84 20.48
N GLU A 239 -9.87 0.60 21.77
CA GLU A 239 -8.80 1.21 22.56
C GLU A 239 -7.94 0.11 23.18
N THR A 240 -6.81 0.49 23.77
CA THR A 240 -5.94 -0.41 24.55
C THR A 240 -5.51 -1.65 23.74
N ASP A 241 -5.62 -2.85 24.30
CA ASP A 241 -5.35 -4.13 23.62
C ASP A 241 -6.22 -4.39 22.38
N ARG A 242 -7.31 -3.64 22.19
CA ARG A 242 -8.21 -3.72 21.02
C ARG A 242 -8.00 -2.60 20.00
N GLY A 243 -7.07 -1.69 20.24
CA GLY A 243 -6.64 -0.66 19.28
C GLY A 243 -5.73 -1.24 18.19
N ALA A 244 -5.60 -0.55 17.06
CA ALA A 244 -4.76 -1.02 15.96
C ALA A 244 -3.27 -0.76 16.26
N ARG A 245 -2.45 -1.82 16.32
CA ARG A 245 -1.02 -1.72 16.63
C ARG A 245 -0.15 -1.88 15.39
N PHE A 246 0.83 -0.98 15.26
CA PHE A 246 1.80 -0.93 14.16
C PHE A 246 3.22 -0.83 14.70
N GLU A 247 4.17 -1.37 13.92
CA GLU A 247 5.56 -0.96 14.06
C GLU A 247 5.66 0.55 13.77
N GLY A 248 6.34 1.29 14.63
CA GLY A 248 6.59 2.72 14.41
C GLY A 248 7.47 2.99 13.19
N GLY A 249 8.29 2.03 12.76
CA GLY A 249 9.18 2.23 11.62
C GLY A 249 10.23 3.29 11.85
N ASN A 250 10.76 3.85 10.76
CA ASN A 250 11.77 4.90 10.79
C ASN A 250 11.52 5.89 9.64
N THR A 251 12.28 6.96 9.59
CA THR A 251 12.23 7.89 8.46
C THR A 251 12.61 7.18 7.16
N TYR A 252 11.88 7.49 6.08
CA TYR A 252 12.19 6.97 4.75
C TYR A 252 13.53 7.51 4.25
N LEU A 253 14.29 6.67 3.55
CA LEU A 253 15.45 7.08 2.78
C LEU A 253 14.99 7.86 1.55
N LYS A 254 15.84 8.77 1.09
CA LYS A 254 15.51 9.69 0.00
C LYS A 254 16.46 9.49 -1.16
N LEU A 255 15.89 9.51 -2.35
CA LEU A 255 16.59 9.59 -3.62
C LEU A 255 16.08 10.82 -4.35
N GLU A 256 16.99 11.63 -4.87
CA GLU A 256 16.68 12.62 -5.87
C GLU A 256 17.66 12.49 -7.04
N HIS A 257 17.12 12.43 -8.25
CA HIS A 257 17.89 12.38 -9.48
C HIS A 257 17.12 13.14 -10.58
N LEU A 258 17.52 14.39 -10.79
CA LEU A 258 16.78 15.33 -11.65
C LEU A 258 17.47 15.61 -12.99
N THR A 259 18.72 15.18 -13.12
CA THR A 259 19.58 15.38 -14.29
C THR A 259 20.70 14.34 -14.28
N ASP A 260 21.23 14.04 -15.44
CA ASP A 260 22.34 13.12 -15.67
C ASP A 260 23.71 13.75 -15.37
N GLU A 261 23.76 15.08 -15.26
CA GLU A 261 25.00 15.85 -15.13
C GLU A 261 25.52 15.96 -13.70
N ALA A 262 24.68 15.69 -12.70
CA ALA A 262 24.99 15.93 -11.30
C ALA A 262 24.51 14.81 -10.38
N GLN A 263 25.23 14.62 -9.28
CA GLN A 263 24.80 13.74 -8.19
C GLN A 263 23.69 14.43 -7.39
N GLY A 264 22.50 13.82 -7.36
CA GLY A 264 21.41 14.27 -6.50
C GLY A 264 21.43 13.64 -5.10
N LEU A 265 20.38 13.89 -4.33
CA LEU A 265 20.25 13.42 -2.95
C LEU A 265 20.27 11.88 -2.89
N GLY A 266 21.02 11.33 -1.94
CA GLY A 266 21.07 9.88 -1.69
C GLY A 266 21.94 9.08 -2.67
N VAL A 267 22.47 9.71 -3.71
CA VAL A 267 23.38 9.09 -4.69
C VAL A 267 24.81 9.14 -4.17
N GLU A 268 25.50 7.99 -4.15
CA GLU A 268 26.93 7.89 -3.83
C GLU A 268 27.77 8.15 -5.08
N THR A 269 27.37 7.58 -6.22
CA THR A 269 28.11 7.73 -7.49
C THR A 269 27.20 7.49 -8.69
N CYS A 270 27.50 8.19 -9.79
CA CYS A 270 26.89 8.00 -11.10
C CYS A 270 27.90 7.28 -12.00
N LEU A 271 27.52 6.14 -12.54
CA LEU A 271 28.36 5.32 -13.41
C LEU A 271 27.74 5.29 -14.79
N GLN A 272 28.51 5.73 -15.79
CA GLN A 272 28.10 5.61 -17.18
C GLN A 272 28.25 4.16 -17.65
N THR A 273 27.20 3.61 -18.25
CA THR A 273 27.15 2.24 -18.78
C THR A 273 26.68 2.27 -20.23
N ASP A 274 26.88 1.18 -20.97
CA ASP A 274 26.39 1.06 -22.35
C ASP A 274 24.84 1.19 -22.43
N SER A 275 24.14 0.93 -21.33
CA SER A 275 22.68 1.03 -21.19
C SER A 275 22.18 2.34 -20.59
N GLY A 276 23.04 3.36 -20.45
CA GLY A 276 22.74 4.65 -19.84
C GLY A 276 23.35 4.82 -18.44
N THR A 277 22.76 5.69 -17.63
CA THR A 277 23.29 6.07 -16.32
C THR A 277 22.86 5.08 -15.22
N LEU A 278 23.83 4.51 -14.49
CA LEU A 278 23.62 3.73 -13.27
C LEU A 278 23.90 4.61 -12.03
N LEU A 279 22.86 4.87 -11.25
CA LEU A 279 22.91 5.59 -9.99
C LEU A 279 23.11 4.61 -8.85
N ARG A 280 24.27 4.63 -8.21
CA ARG A 280 24.52 3.85 -7.01
C ARG A 280 24.21 4.66 -5.77
N LEU A 281 23.30 4.16 -4.94
CA LEU A 281 22.87 4.87 -3.74
C LEU A 281 23.84 4.67 -2.57
N LEU A 282 23.86 5.63 -1.65
CA LEU A 282 24.50 5.48 -0.35
C LEU A 282 23.90 4.25 0.35
N PRO A 283 24.73 3.31 0.83
CA PRO A 283 24.23 2.08 1.41
C PRO A 283 23.67 2.33 2.82
N LEU A 284 22.52 1.74 3.15
CA LEU A 284 22.06 1.73 4.53
C LEU A 284 22.89 0.73 5.34
N ARG A 285 23.57 1.21 6.40
CA ARG A 285 24.43 0.40 7.27
C ARG A 285 23.85 0.32 8.68
N GLN A 286 23.92 -0.87 9.28
CA GLN A 286 23.59 -1.12 10.70
C GLN A 286 22.24 -0.55 11.18
N PRO A 287 21.13 -0.86 10.52
CA PRO A 287 19.90 -0.10 10.70
C PRO A 287 19.13 -0.37 12.02
N GLY A 288 19.37 -1.49 12.71
CA GLY A 288 18.71 -1.82 13.99
C GLY A 288 19.39 -1.29 15.26
N ALA A 289 20.57 -0.67 15.17
CA ALA A 289 21.37 -0.24 16.32
C ALA A 289 21.41 1.29 16.53
N LEU A 290 20.74 2.06 15.66
CA LEU A 290 20.83 3.51 15.66
C LEU A 290 19.72 4.12 16.51
N LEU A 291 20.09 5.15 17.28
CA LEU A 291 19.12 6.05 17.92
C LEU A 291 18.25 6.70 16.84
N PHE A 292 16.95 6.84 17.13
CA PHE A 292 16.04 7.55 16.23
C PHE A 292 16.55 8.97 15.98
N ARG A 293 16.65 9.35 14.70
CA ARG A 293 17.00 10.70 14.26
C ARG A 293 15.85 11.23 13.42
N PRO A 294 15.14 12.28 13.89
CA PRO A 294 14.12 12.93 13.08
C PRO A 294 14.77 13.49 11.82
N ASP A 295 14.22 13.11 10.67
CA ASP A 295 14.55 13.69 9.38
C ASP A 295 13.21 13.89 8.64
N PRO A 296 12.88 15.11 8.16
CA PRO A 296 11.60 15.35 7.51
C PRO A 296 11.41 14.47 6.29
N ALA A 297 10.37 13.64 6.26
CA ALA A 297 10.02 12.78 5.14
C ALA A 297 8.52 12.83 4.89
N HIS A 298 8.13 12.39 3.70
CA HIS A 298 6.78 12.40 3.16
C HIS A 298 6.22 10.98 3.03
N GLN A 299 6.62 10.09 3.93
CA GLN A 299 6.09 8.74 4.11
C GLN A 299 6.15 7.87 2.83
N GLY A 300 7.22 8.02 2.03
CA GLY A 300 7.45 7.17 0.87
C GLY A 300 6.95 7.76 -0.45
N ILE A 301 6.71 9.08 -0.51
CA ILE A 301 6.16 9.74 -1.70
C ILE A 301 7.04 9.58 -2.95
N GLN A 302 6.39 9.59 -4.12
CA GLN A 302 7.02 9.79 -5.41
C GLN A 302 6.62 11.16 -5.98
N ARG A 303 7.61 11.91 -6.45
CA ARG A 303 7.43 13.16 -7.19
C ARG A 303 8.28 13.12 -8.44
N LEU A 304 7.63 12.86 -9.58
CA LEU A 304 8.28 12.92 -10.88
C LEU A 304 8.63 14.37 -11.19
N ARG A 305 9.91 14.65 -11.44
CA ARG A 305 10.40 15.97 -11.85
C ARG A 305 11.75 15.85 -12.57
N SER A 306 12.08 16.86 -13.35
CA SER A 306 13.36 16.98 -14.06
C SER A 306 13.84 18.43 -13.98
N LEU A 307 15.16 18.63 -14.08
CA LEU A 307 15.75 19.95 -14.34
C LEU A 307 15.85 20.23 -15.84
N ASP A 308 15.81 19.18 -16.66
CA ASP A 308 16.09 19.24 -18.10
C ASP A 308 14.81 19.38 -18.95
N THR A 309 13.64 19.15 -18.37
CA THR A 309 12.33 19.26 -19.05
C THR A 309 11.19 19.64 -18.08
N GLU A 310 10.17 20.30 -18.62
CA GLU A 310 8.88 20.53 -17.94
C GLU A 310 7.88 19.38 -18.16
N ASP A 311 7.96 18.63 -19.28
CA ASP A 311 7.07 17.50 -19.57
C ASP A 311 7.69 16.17 -19.14
N VAL A 312 7.78 15.99 -17.84
CA VAL A 312 8.38 14.78 -17.23
C VAL A 312 7.59 13.51 -17.57
N ALA A 313 6.31 13.64 -17.97
CA ALA A 313 5.51 12.50 -18.36
C ALA A 313 6.07 11.81 -19.61
N THR A 314 6.58 12.56 -20.59
CA THR A 314 7.06 12.00 -21.87
C THR A 314 8.55 12.24 -22.15
N GLU A 315 9.17 13.18 -21.45
CA GLU A 315 10.58 13.55 -21.63
C GLU A 315 11.44 13.21 -20.39
N GLY A 316 10.84 12.63 -19.34
CA GLY A 316 11.56 12.22 -18.13
C GLY A 316 12.44 10.98 -18.35
N GLU A 317 13.72 11.09 -17.98
CA GLU A 317 14.74 10.04 -18.06
C GLU A 317 14.49 8.88 -17.08
N TYR A 318 14.77 7.65 -17.51
CA TYR A 318 14.81 6.48 -16.62
C TYR A 318 16.26 6.08 -16.33
N HIS A 319 16.61 6.11 -15.06
CA HIS A 319 17.93 5.75 -14.57
C HIS A 319 17.90 4.36 -13.94
N LEU A 320 18.94 3.55 -14.16
CA LEU A 320 19.11 2.34 -13.36
C LEU A 320 19.56 2.74 -11.95
N VAL A 321 18.84 2.31 -10.93
CA VAL A 321 19.15 2.65 -9.54
C VAL A 321 19.56 1.40 -8.78
N ASP A 322 20.76 1.44 -8.19
CA ASP A 322 21.36 0.38 -7.41
C ASP A 322 21.15 0.62 -5.89
N PHE A 323 20.18 -0.12 -5.35
CA PHE A 323 19.79 -0.10 -3.94
C PHE A 323 20.62 -1.09 -3.13
N ARG A 324 21.14 -0.65 -1.97
CA ARG A 324 22.04 -1.45 -1.13
C ARG A 324 21.69 -1.34 0.36
N LEU A 325 21.50 -2.50 0.98
CA LEU A 325 21.29 -2.67 2.41
C LEU A 325 22.41 -3.54 2.99
N MET A 326 23.29 -2.94 3.80
CA MET A 326 24.39 -3.66 4.48
C MET A 326 23.85 -4.28 5.77
N MET A 327 23.26 -5.46 5.60
CA MET A 327 22.68 -6.29 6.65
C MET A 327 23.17 -7.74 6.41
N PRO A 328 23.62 -8.46 7.46
CA PRO A 328 23.94 -9.88 7.33
C PRO A 328 22.80 -10.68 6.74
N TRP A 329 23.13 -11.79 6.08
CA TRP A 329 22.11 -12.72 5.60
C TRP A 329 21.22 -13.20 6.75
N THR A 330 19.93 -13.37 6.47
CA THR A 330 18.95 -13.89 7.43
C THR A 330 18.01 -14.87 6.73
N ASP A 331 17.59 -15.90 7.46
CA ASP A 331 16.58 -16.87 7.05
C ASP A 331 15.18 -16.50 7.58
N GLU A 332 15.02 -15.31 8.17
CA GLU A 332 13.73 -14.89 8.72
C GLU A 332 12.71 -14.54 7.63
N GLY A 333 13.18 -14.24 6.42
CA GLY A 333 12.31 -13.85 5.32
C GLY A 333 13.02 -13.13 4.17
N GLU A 334 12.22 -12.46 3.36
CA GLU A 334 12.66 -11.79 2.13
C GLU A 334 12.68 -10.26 2.31
N VAL A 335 13.69 -9.59 1.77
CA VAL A 335 13.82 -8.13 1.87
C VAL A 335 13.25 -7.47 0.62
N PHE A 336 12.36 -6.52 0.82
CA PHE A 336 11.69 -5.77 -0.23
C PHE A 336 11.95 -4.29 -0.14
N LEU A 337 12.02 -3.65 -1.31
CA LEU A 337 11.90 -2.23 -1.46
C LEU A 337 10.43 -1.81 -1.33
N ALA A 338 10.18 -0.74 -0.58
CA ALA A 338 8.85 -0.18 -0.36
C ALA A 338 8.87 1.34 -0.40
N GLY A 339 7.76 1.91 -0.85
CA GLY A 339 7.60 3.32 -1.21
C GLY A 339 6.56 3.42 -2.33
N GLU A 340 6.03 4.60 -2.59
CA GLU A 340 5.00 4.83 -3.62
C GLU A 340 5.49 4.39 -5.02
N ALA A 341 6.76 4.69 -5.34
CA ALA A 341 7.40 4.31 -6.61
C ALA A 341 7.46 2.80 -6.88
N PHE A 342 7.32 1.96 -5.85
CA PHE A 342 7.41 0.50 -5.98
C PHE A 342 6.09 -0.20 -5.70
N ARG A 343 5.04 0.54 -5.32
CA ARG A 343 3.77 0.01 -4.81
C ARG A 343 3.08 -0.92 -5.79
N TYR A 344 3.11 -0.57 -7.06
CA TYR A 344 2.43 -1.28 -8.14
C TYR A 344 3.34 -2.21 -8.95
N LEU A 345 4.64 -2.21 -8.64
CA LEU A 345 5.59 -3.07 -9.32
C LEU A 345 5.43 -4.52 -8.86
N PRO A 346 5.64 -5.50 -9.74
CA PRO A 346 5.65 -6.91 -9.36
C PRO A 346 6.64 -7.19 -8.22
N GLU A 347 6.30 -8.11 -7.31
CA GLU A 347 7.13 -8.39 -6.13
C GLU A 347 8.59 -8.74 -6.46
N VAL A 348 8.81 -9.53 -7.51
CA VAL A 348 10.16 -9.94 -7.89
C VAL A 348 11.05 -8.75 -8.27
N LYS A 349 10.47 -7.64 -8.75
CA LYS A 349 11.19 -6.43 -9.15
C LYS A 349 11.65 -5.63 -7.93
N ARG A 350 10.85 -5.67 -6.86
CA ARG A 350 11.14 -5.00 -5.58
C ARG A 350 11.89 -5.88 -4.58
N LEU A 351 12.16 -7.14 -4.91
CA LEU A 351 12.94 -8.07 -4.07
C LEU A 351 14.44 -7.71 -4.11
N LEU A 352 15.06 -7.64 -2.93
CA LEU A 352 16.51 -7.56 -2.79
C LEU A 352 17.11 -8.94 -2.59
N LYS A 353 18.22 -9.21 -3.29
CA LYS A 353 18.96 -10.47 -3.17
C LYS A 353 20.21 -10.25 -2.34
N TYR A 354 20.54 -11.24 -1.51
CA TYR A 354 21.79 -11.21 -0.77
C TYR A 354 22.99 -11.41 -1.71
N ASP A 355 23.98 -10.54 -1.58
CA ASP A 355 25.24 -10.56 -2.30
C ASP A 355 26.38 -10.64 -1.28
N SER A 356 27.03 -11.80 -1.24
CA SER A 356 28.11 -12.09 -0.30
C SER A 356 29.37 -11.25 -0.57
N SER A 357 29.55 -10.72 -1.78
CA SER A 357 30.70 -9.88 -2.13
C SER A 357 30.67 -8.51 -1.45
N ILE A 358 29.47 -7.98 -1.18
CA ILE A 358 29.27 -6.72 -0.44
C ILE A 358 28.82 -6.94 1.00
N GLY A 359 28.56 -8.19 1.39
CA GLY A 359 28.07 -8.56 2.72
C GLY A 359 26.67 -8.02 3.03
N GLY A 360 25.81 -7.93 2.02
CA GLY A 360 24.50 -7.29 2.15
C GLY A 360 23.54 -7.57 1.01
N TYR A 361 22.36 -6.97 1.08
CA TYR A 361 21.30 -7.12 0.10
C TYR A 361 21.36 -6.03 -0.96
N ARG A 362 21.05 -6.39 -2.20
CA ARG A 362 21.09 -5.50 -3.36
C ARG A 362 19.95 -5.79 -4.32
N THR A 363 19.44 -4.74 -4.97
CA THR A 363 18.64 -4.86 -6.19
C THR A 363 18.92 -3.69 -7.10
N THR A 364 18.66 -3.85 -8.40
CA THR A 364 18.81 -2.79 -9.38
C THR A 364 17.56 -2.75 -10.26
N LEU A 365 16.92 -1.60 -10.35
CA LEU A 365 15.71 -1.41 -11.14
C LEU A 365 15.64 0.02 -11.69
N PRO A 366 14.93 0.23 -12.81
CA PRO A 366 14.80 1.55 -13.41
C PRO A 366 13.84 2.45 -12.62
N LEU A 367 14.24 3.68 -12.36
CA LEU A 367 13.36 4.72 -11.82
C LEU A 367 13.35 5.94 -12.73
N LYS A 368 12.16 6.53 -12.88
CA LYS A 368 11.97 7.77 -13.62
C LYS A 368 12.46 8.95 -12.80
N SER A 369 13.11 9.92 -13.45
CA SER A 369 13.67 11.12 -12.83
C SER A 369 12.70 11.79 -11.86
N GLY A 370 13.21 12.14 -10.69
CA GLY A 370 12.39 12.76 -9.66
C GLY A 370 12.96 12.67 -8.26
N TYR A 371 12.09 12.94 -7.30
CA TYR A 371 12.30 12.71 -5.87
C TYR A 371 11.46 11.50 -5.45
N GLN A 372 12.09 10.48 -4.89
CA GLN A 372 11.42 9.29 -4.38
C GLN A 372 11.90 8.97 -2.98
N GLU A 373 10.97 8.64 -2.11
CA GLU A 373 11.25 8.10 -0.79
C GLU A 373 11.05 6.58 -0.77
N TYR A 374 11.95 5.89 -0.08
CA TYR A 374 11.97 4.44 -0.04
C TYR A 374 12.42 3.91 1.32
N GLN A 375 12.12 2.64 1.57
CA GLN A 375 12.61 1.90 2.72
C GLN A 375 12.81 0.43 2.36
N TYR A 376 13.66 -0.25 3.13
CA TYR A 376 13.81 -1.69 3.05
C TYR A 376 12.93 -2.31 4.12
N LEU A 377 12.10 -3.29 3.77
CA LEU A 377 11.24 -4.01 4.70
C LEU A 377 11.41 -5.51 4.55
N LEU A 378 11.35 -6.25 5.64
CA LEU A 378 11.43 -7.71 5.63
C LEU A 378 10.04 -8.32 5.68
N ARG A 379 9.75 -9.27 4.79
CA ARG A 379 8.57 -10.13 4.83
C ARG A 379 8.92 -11.45 5.51
N PRO A 380 8.41 -11.73 6.72
CA PRO A 380 8.64 -13.02 7.33
C PRO A 380 7.99 -14.16 6.54
N HIS A 381 8.58 -15.35 6.58
CA HIS A 381 7.99 -16.53 5.94
C HIS A 381 6.55 -16.76 6.42
N GLY A 382 5.64 -17.02 5.48
CA GLY A 382 4.22 -17.28 5.75
C GLY A 382 3.41 -16.04 6.16
N ARG A 383 3.97 -14.83 6.09
CA ARG A 383 3.24 -13.57 6.35
C ARG A 383 3.13 -12.72 5.10
N ILE A 384 2.04 -11.96 5.01
CA ILE A 384 1.83 -10.97 3.95
C ILE A 384 2.48 -9.63 4.33
N SER A 385 2.43 -9.28 5.62
CA SER A 385 2.88 -7.97 6.10
C SER A 385 4.39 -7.79 6.10
N LEU A 386 4.81 -6.63 5.62
CA LEU A 386 6.21 -6.22 5.60
C LEU A 386 6.57 -5.49 6.90
N ARG A 387 7.68 -5.87 7.51
CA ARG A 387 8.17 -5.36 8.80
C ARG A 387 9.38 -4.47 8.61
N SER A 388 9.43 -3.38 9.36
CA SER A 388 10.54 -2.43 9.36
C SER A 388 11.58 -2.78 10.42
N ALA A 389 11.17 -3.39 11.53
CA ALA A 389 12.04 -3.65 12.67
C ALA A 389 13.35 -4.41 12.35
N PRO A 390 13.35 -5.48 11.50
CA PRO A 390 14.58 -6.21 11.16
C PRO A 390 15.53 -5.43 10.25
N THR A 391 14.99 -4.47 9.50
CA THR A 391 15.71 -3.64 8.53
C THR A 391 15.89 -2.24 9.11
N VAL A 392 15.08 -1.26 8.73
CA VAL A 392 15.21 0.16 9.09
C VAL A 392 14.97 0.48 10.58
N GLY A 393 14.56 -0.51 11.37
CA GLY A 393 14.24 -0.36 12.78
C GLY A 393 12.77 0.02 13.01
N SER A 394 12.43 0.28 14.27
CA SER A 394 11.08 0.65 14.65
C SER A 394 11.12 1.56 15.87
N HIS A 395 10.60 2.77 15.73
CA HIS A 395 10.65 3.82 16.74
C HIS A 395 9.29 4.47 16.90
N TYR A 396 8.82 4.58 18.15
CA TYR A 396 7.53 5.19 18.44
C TYR A 396 7.46 6.68 18.07
N GLN A 397 8.61 7.37 17.98
CA GLN A 397 8.70 8.79 17.62
C GLN A 397 8.50 9.07 16.12
N THR A 398 8.58 8.04 15.27
CA THR A 398 8.51 8.21 13.81
C THR A 398 7.18 8.84 13.40
N THR A 399 7.23 9.88 12.59
CA THR A 399 6.01 10.48 12.04
C THR A 399 5.39 9.50 11.04
N ASN A 400 4.20 9.00 11.38
CA ASN A 400 3.38 8.18 10.51
C ASN A 400 1.98 8.76 10.42
N TYR A 401 1.32 8.41 9.34
CA TYR A 401 -0.04 8.81 9.06
C TYR A 401 -0.94 7.59 8.96
N TYR A 402 -2.17 7.74 9.45
CA TYR A 402 -3.09 6.62 9.55
C TYR A 402 -4.41 6.94 8.86
N THR A 403 -4.96 5.96 8.16
CA THR A 403 -6.26 6.06 7.52
C THR A 403 -7.16 4.98 8.11
N VAL A 404 -8.38 5.36 8.49
CA VAL A 404 -9.41 4.46 9.00
C VAL A 404 -10.50 4.31 7.94
N LEU A 405 -10.69 3.08 7.48
CA LEU A 405 -11.80 2.65 6.63
C LEU A 405 -12.81 1.93 7.51
N VAL A 406 -14.05 2.42 7.62
CA VAL A 406 -15.07 1.75 8.43
C VAL A 406 -16.01 0.98 7.52
N TYR A 407 -15.87 -0.34 7.49
CA TYR A 407 -16.79 -1.21 6.76
C TYR A 407 -17.98 -1.60 7.62
N LEU A 408 -19.15 -1.73 6.99
CA LEU A 408 -20.39 -2.27 7.55
C LEU A 408 -20.83 -3.46 6.70
N ARG A 409 -21.13 -4.58 7.37
CA ARG A 409 -21.73 -5.75 6.72
C ARG A 409 -22.76 -6.40 7.63
N GLY A 410 -24.01 -6.01 7.45
CA GLY A 410 -25.16 -6.63 8.09
C GLY A 410 -25.50 -8.01 7.52
N ALA A 411 -26.40 -8.73 8.19
CA ALA A 411 -26.78 -10.09 7.81
C ALA A 411 -27.43 -10.22 6.41
N ARG A 412 -27.96 -9.12 5.86
CA ARG A 412 -28.60 -9.06 4.54
C ARG A 412 -27.72 -8.40 3.48
N ASP A 413 -26.57 -7.86 3.87
CA ASP A 413 -25.69 -7.17 2.94
C ASP A 413 -24.96 -8.19 2.06
N MET A 414 -25.00 -7.94 0.76
CA MET A 414 -24.35 -8.80 -0.25
C MET A 414 -22.87 -8.44 -0.47
N HIS A 415 -22.40 -7.34 0.14
CA HIS A 415 -21.02 -6.85 0.08
C HIS A 415 -20.64 -6.10 1.36
N ASP A 416 -19.35 -5.79 1.49
CA ASP A 416 -18.81 -4.91 2.52
C ASP A 416 -18.98 -3.44 2.11
N ARG A 417 -19.90 -2.73 2.75
CA ARG A 417 -20.14 -1.30 2.50
C ARG A 417 -19.09 -0.47 3.21
N LEU A 418 -18.48 0.50 2.53
CA LEU A 418 -17.59 1.46 3.18
C LEU A 418 -18.40 2.68 3.60
N ILE A 419 -18.72 2.78 4.88
CA ILE A 419 -19.65 3.79 5.39
C ILE A 419 -18.95 5.07 5.87
N ALA A 420 -17.65 4.98 6.18
CA ALA A 420 -16.83 6.13 6.55
C ALA A 420 -15.36 5.95 6.18
N TYR A 421 -14.71 7.06 5.89
CA TYR A 421 -13.28 7.19 5.63
C TYR A 421 -12.74 8.36 6.46
N GLN A 422 -11.66 8.16 7.20
CA GLN A 422 -11.05 9.22 8.00
C GLN A 422 -9.53 9.11 7.98
N ALA A 423 -8.83 10.20 7.65
CA ALA A 423 -7.38 10.30 7.80
C ALA A 423 -7.02 10.99 9.13
N LEU A 424 -5.94 10.52 9.75
CA LEU A 424 -5.25 11.11 10.89
C LEU A 424 -4.02 11.91 10.42
#